data_AF-A0A7W0Q9W5-F1
#
_entry.id   AF-A0A7W0Q9W5-F1
#
_cell.length_a   1.000
_cell.length_b   1.000
_cell.length_c   1.000
_cell.angle_alpha   90.00
_cell.angle_beta   90.00
_cell.angle_gamma   90.00
#
_symmetry.space_group_name_H-M   'P 1'
#
loop_
_entity.id
_entity.type
_entity.pdbx_description
1 polymer ?
#
loop_
_entity_poly.entity_id
_entity_poly.type
_entity_poly.pdbx_seq_one_letter_code
_entity_poly.pdbx_strand_id
1 'polypeptide(L)'
;MPSHDAFLAEIYAKPELDDTRWVYADWLLEQHDPASASRGTFIMLQLRAHRGDRLSYQEHQLIKHLYQRHRQEWLGATLPLFSRARLVEVRFARGFLASASLRLRTPHHRALAADPMFSTLATLGCADAHLVVRPHMRSLHSLSELTMKSFAALAELPFELAIESVHLSNGDWTAILDARVRAAAAPVFANLRRLHARLDDPVQVDWLLGSWLPARLARIHLGLGEQHVVPRPLAARLMAMVLAHPTLVSVTCVAVGGSCTFVQPQGRRGVVVRMWHGDGLLASLDGVDGTGWHLQIETLPGIDTPAHQLAARFATFESVEVGEISDLTDD
;
A
#
# COMPACT_ATOMS: atom_id res chain seq x y z
N MET A 1 -30.35 -19.54 21.37
CA MET A 1 -29.01 -19.24 20.79
C MET A 1 -29.16 -18.08 19.82
N PRO A 2 -28.15 -17.20 19.67
CA PRO A 2 -28.17 -16.16 18.65
C PRO A 2 -28.40 -16.77 17.25
N SER A 3 -29.10 -16.05 16.38
CA SER A 3 -29.21 -16.45 14.97
C SER A 3 -27.90 -16.15 14.22
N HIS A 4 -27.73 -16.78 13.06
CA HIS A 4 -26.66 -16.46 12.11
C HIS A 4 -26.51 -14.95 11.88
N ASP A 5 -27.63 -14.28 11.60
CA ASP A 5 -27.66 -12.84 11.31
C ASP A 5 -27.26 -11.99 12.51
N ALA A 6 -27.57 -12.44 13.74
CA ALA A 6 -27.18 -11.74 14.95
C ALA A 6 -25.65 -11.73 15.13
N PHE A 7 -24.98 -12.86 14.87
CA PHE A 7 -23.52 -12.93 14.88
C PHE A 7 -22.90 -12.03 13.81
N LEU A 8 -23.42 -12.09 12.57
CA LEU A 8 -22.92 -11.25 11.49
C LEU A 8 -23.08 -9.76 11.80
N ALA A 9 -24.25 -9.35 12.31
CA ALA A 9 -24.50 -7.96 12.70
C ALA A 9 -23.51 -7.49 13.77
N GLU A 10 -23.20 -8.31 14.76
CA GLU A 10 -22.23 -7.97 15.81
C GLU A 10 -20.81 -7.86 15.25
N ILE A 11 -20.38 -8.83 14.43
CA ILE A 11 -19.07 -8.82 13.77
C ILE A 11 -18.90 -7.58 12.89
N TYR A 12 -19.94 -7.18 12.17
CA TYR A 12 -19.91 -5.99 11.31
C TYR A 12 -19.98 -4.68 12.10
N ALA A 13 -20.60 -4.69 13.29
CA ALA A 13 -20.59 -3.54 14.18
C ALA A 13 -19.20 -3.31 14.81
N LYS A 14 -18.46 -4.38 15.10
CA LYS A 14 -17.13 -4.36 15.76
C LYS A 14 -16.13 -5.28 15.05
N PRO A 15 -15.71 -4.94 13.82
CA PRO A 15 -14.87 -5.81 12.99
C PRO A 15 -13.42 -5.96 13.49
N GLU A 16 -13.01 -5.25 14.52
CA GLU A 16 -11.73 -5.44 15.18
C GLU A 16 -11.74 -6.58 16.21
N LEU A 17 -12.91 -6.94 16.75
CA LEU A 17 -13.02 -7.94 17.82
C LEU A 17 -13.04 -9.36 17.26
N ASP A 18 -12.07 -10.16 17.67
CA ASP A 18 -11.97 -11.56 17.24
C ASP A 18 -12.82 -12.51 18.09
N ASP A 19 -13.15 -12.17 19.33
CA ASP A 19 -13.90 -13.05 20.23
C ASP A 19 -15.27 -13.43 19.65
N THR A 20 -16.01 -12.47 19.11
CA THR A 20 -17.29 -12.74 18.42
C THR A 20 -17.10 -13.67 17.21
N ARG A 21 -15.96 -13.59 16.51
CA ARG A 21 -15.66 -14.46 15.37
C ARG A 21 -15.35 -15.89 15.79
N TRP A 22 -14.67 -16.07 16.92
CA TRP A 22 -14.43 -17.39 17.52
C TRP A 22 -15.75 -18.06 17.89
N VAL A 23 -16.60 -17.37 18.65
CA VAL A 23 -17.92 -17.89 19.04
C VAL A 23 -18.77 -18.21 17.80
N TYR A 24 -18.74 -17.35 16.78
CA TYR A 24 -19.45 -17.59 15.53
C TYR A 24 -18.90 -18.81 14.76
N ALA A 25 -17.58 -19.00 14.74
CA ALA A 25 -16.97 -20.17 14.11
C ALA A 25 -17.35 -21.47 14.83
N ASP A 26 -17.34 -21.48 16.16
CA ASP A 26 -17.80 -22.62 16.97
C ASP A 26 -19.28 -22.92 16.71
N TRP A 27 -20.13 -21.89 16.74
CA TRP A 27 -21.56 -22.04 16.43
C TRP A 27 -21.81 -22.62 15.04
N LEU A 28 -21.03 -22.20 14.03
CA LEU A 28 -21.12 -22.74 12.66
C LEU A 28 -20.73 -24.22 12.56
N LEU A 29 -19.74 -24.65 13.35
CA LEU A 29 -19.33 -26.06 13.41
C LEU A 29 -20.41 -26.94 14.04
N GLU A 30 -21.25 -26.38 14.91
CA GLU A 30 -22.35 -27.09 15.57
C GLU A 30 -23.61 -27.25 14.69
N GLN A 31 -23.74 -26.53 13.56
CA GLN A 31 -25.01 -26.50 12.78
C GLN A 31 -25.38 -27.79 12.04
N HIS A 32 -24.58 -28.86 12.11
CA HIS A 32 -24.78 -30.15 11.39
C HIS A 32 -24.90 -30.03 9.84
N ASP A 33 -24.79 -28.82 9.30
CA ASP A 33 -24.77 -28.51 7.88
C ASP A 33 -23.31 -28.44 7.37
N PRO A 34 -22.95 -29.19 6.30
CA PRO A 34 -21.61 -29.19 5.75
C PRO A 34 -21.11 -27.81 5.28
N ALA A 35 -22.00 -26.93 4.77
CA ALA A 35 -21.59 -25.60 4.32
C ALA A 35 -21.21 -24.71 5.52
N SER A 36 -22.03 -24.73 6.57
CA SER A 36 -21.77 -24.07 7.84
C SER A 36 -20.48 -24.58 8.49
N ALA A 37 -20.29 -25.90 8.59
CA ALA A 37 -19.07 -26.49 9.14
C ALA A 37 -17.80 -26.11 8.35
N SER A 38 -17.89 -26.06 7.01
CA SER A 38 -16.78 -25.61 6.15
C SER A 38 -16.43 -24.14 6.41
N ARG A 39 -17.45 -23.29 6.58
CA ARG A 39 -17.26 -21.87 6.92
C ARG A 39 -16.65 -21.69 8.31
N GLY A 40 -17.16 -22.41 9.32
CA GLY A 40 -16.63 -22.39 10.68
C GLY A 40 -15.16 -22.81 10.73
N THR A 41 -14.82 -23.93 10.08
CA THR A 41 -13.43 -24.41 9.95
C THR A 41 -12.52 -23.37 9.30
N PHE A 42 -12.98 -22.72 8.23
CA PHE A 42 -12.21 -21.67 7.55
C PHE A 42 -11.92 -20.47 8.46
N ILE A 43 -12.93 -19.97 9.17
CA ILE A 43 -12.79 -18.85 10.12
C ILE A 43 -11.79 -19.22 11.22
N MET A 44 -11.98 -20.39 11.83
CA MET A 44 -11.18 -20.94 12.92
C MET A 44 -9.68 -20.98 12.58
N LEU A 45 -9.33 -21.58 11.44
CA LEU A 45 -7.93 -21.69 11.01
C LEU A 45 -7.30 -20.31 10.70
N GLN A 46 -8.06 -19.39 10.11
CA GLN A 46 -7.56 -18.04 9.86
C GLN A 46 -7.35 -17.24 11.15
N LEU A 47 -8.21 -17.41 12.17
CA LEU A 47 -8.04 -16.76 13.47
C LEU A 47 -6.84 -17.33 14.24
N ARG A 48 -6.62 -18.65 14.20
CA ARG A 48 -5.40 -19.29 14.74
C ARG A 48 -4.13 -18.71 14.13
N ALA A 49 -4.07 -18.67 12.79
CA ALA A 49 -2.95 -18.05 12.08
C ALA A 49 -2.76 -16.57 12.46
N HIS A 50 -3.85 -15.82 12.63
CA HIS A 50 -3.79 -14.41 13.01
C HIS A 50 -3.23 -14.19 14.42
N ARG A 51 -3.53 -15.09 15.37
CA ARG A 51 -2.96 -15.07 16.74
C ARG A 51 -1.49 -15.52 16.81
N GLY A 52 -0.92 -15.96 15.69
CA GLY A 52 0.47 -16.42 15.61
C GLY A 52 0.65 -17.94 15.80
N ASP A 53 -0.44 -18.71 15.84
CA ASP A 53 -0.33 -20.17 15.91
C ASP A 53 0.35 -20.69 14.64
N ARG A 54 1.29 -21.62 14.81
CA ARG A 54 1.91 -22.31 13.69
C ARG A 54 0.92 -23.32 13.12
N LEU A 55 0.42 -23.03 11.92
CA LEU A 55 -0.36 -24.00 11.15
C LEU A 55 0.56 -25.00 10.47
N SER A 56 0.09 -26.23 10.37
CA SER A 56 0.70 -27.27 9.55
C SER A 56 0.53 -26.97 8.05
N TYR A 57 1.35 -27.63 7.23
CA TYR A 57 1.19 -27.55 5.77
C TYR A 57 -0.21 -27.99 5.31
N GLN A 58 -0.76 -29.04 5.94
CA GLN A 58 -2.10 -29.56 5.61
C GLN A 58 -3.19 -28.53 5.93
N GLU A 59 -3.11 -27.83 7.05
CA GLU A 59 -4.05 -26.77 7.41
C GLU A 59 -3.97 -25.58 6.44
N HIS A 60 -2.77 -25.19 6.00
CA HIS A 60 -2.62 -24.18 4.96
C HIS A 60 -3.27 -24.61 3.62
N GLN A 61 -3.09 -25.87 3.22
CA GLN A 61 -3.75 -26.40 2.02
C GLN A 61 -5.27 -26.45 2.20
N LEU A 62 -5.76 -26.77 3.40
CA LEU A 62 -7.19 -26.78 3.70
C LEU A 62 -7.81 -25.39 3.61
N ILE A 63 -7.17 -24.35 4.18
CA ILE A 63 -7.62 -22.94 4.03
C ILE A 63 -7.74 -22.59 2.54
N LYS A 64 -6.71 -22.90 1.76
CA LYS A 64 -6.69 -22.62 0.31
C LYS A 64 -7.81 -23.36 -0.41
N HIS A 65 -8.03 -24.64 -0.10
CA HIS A 65 -9.09 -25.45 -0.69
C HIS A 65 -10.49 -24.91 -0.36
N LEU A 66 -10.76 -24.66 0.93
CA LEU A 66 -12.04 -24.10 1.39
C LEU A 66 -12.33 -22.76 0.72
N TYR A 67 -11.33 -21.87 0.66
CA TYR A 67 -11.47 -20.59 -0.05
C TYR A 67 -11.80 -20.78 -1.53
N GLN A 68 -11.06 -21.62 -2.24
CA GLN A 68 -11.28 -21.86 -3.67
C GLN A 68 -12.67 -22.41 -3.96
N ARG A 69 -13.15 -23.32 -3.10
CA ARG A 69 -14.44 -23.99 -3.25
C ARG A 69 -15.62 -23.07 -2.92
N HIS A 70 -15.55 -22.31 -1.83
CA HIS A 70 -16.72 -21.62 -1.27
C HIS A 70 -16.72 -20.09 -1.39
N ARG A 71 -15.66 -19.45 -1.90
CA ARG A 71 -15.59 -17.97 -1.96
C ARG A 71 -16.79 -17.30 -2.66
N GLN A 72 -17.36 -17.91 -3.70
CA GLN A 72 -18.49 -17.29 -4.42
C GLN A 72 -19.75 -17.31 -3.57
N GLU A 73 -20.01 -18.42 -2.89
CA GLU A 73 -21.10 -18.59 -1.94
C GLU A 73 -20.97 -17.57 -0.80
N TRP A 74 -19.77 -17.43 -0.23
CA TRP A 74 -19.53 -16.50 0.88
C TRP A 74 -19.60 -15.01 0.49
N LEU A 75 -19.41 -14.67 -0.78
CA LEU A 75 -19.65 -13.32 -1.29
C LEU A 75 -21.15 -13.04 -1.49
N GLY A 76 -21.96 -14.10 -1.65
CA GLY A 76 -23.41 -14.01 -1.73
C GLY A 76 -23.89 -12.98 -2.75
N ALA A 77 -24.79 -12.09 -2.32
CA ALA A 77 -25.40 -11.07 -3.17
C ALA A 77 -24.40 -10.03 -3.71
N THR A 78 -23.22 -9.88 -3.10
CA THR A 78 -22.19 -8.93 -3.55
C THR A 78 -21.31 -9.48 -4.66
N LEU A 79 -21.41 -10.79 -4.98
CA LEU A 79 -20.64 -11.43 -6.05
C LEU A 79 -20.61 -10.64 -7.39
N PRO A 80 -21.71 -10.00 -7.86
CA PRO A 80 -21.71 -9.21 -9.09
C PRO A 80 -20.77 -8.00 -9.09
N LEU A 81 -20.31 -7.53 -7.92
CA LEU A 81 -19.34 -6.43 -7.81
C LEU A 81 -17.94 -6.82 -8.27
N PHE A 82 -17.65 -8.13 -8.31
CA PHE A 82 -16.35 -8.68 -8.63
C PHE A 82 -16.39 -9.28 -10.03
N SER A 83 -15.61 -8.74 -10.96
CA SER A 83 -15.45 -9.39 -12.26
C SER A 83 -14.73 -10.74 -12.07
N ARG A 84 -14.95 -11.70 -12.98
CA ARG A 84 -14.25 -13.01 -12.92
C ARG A 84 -12.72 -12.83 -12.84
N ALA A 85 -12.16 -11.87 -13.56
CA ALA A 85 -10.74 -11.53 -13.51
C ALA A 85 -10.30 -10.97 -12.14
N ARG A 86 -11.17 -10.20 -11.46
CA ARG A 86 -10.88 -9.58 -10.16
C ARG A 86 -11.19 -10.46 -8.94
N LEU A 87 -11.84 -11.61 -9.11
CA LEU A 87 -12.01 -12.57 -8.01
C LEU A 87 -10.66 -13.05 -7.43
N VAL A 88 -9.56 -12.90 -8.19
CA VAL A 88 -8.20 -13.19 -7.72
C VAL A 88 -7.69 -12.14 -6.71
N GLU A 89 -8.21 -10.92 -6.78
CA GLU A 89 -7.84 -9.80 -5.91
C GLU A 89 -8.66 -9.79 -4.60
N VAL A 90 -9.73 -10.58 -4.54
CA VAL A 90 -10.51 -10.79 -3.32
C VAL A 90 -9.67 -11.61 -2.35
N ARG A 91 -9.53 -11.11 -1.12
CA ARG A 91 -8.86 -11.83 -0.04
C ARG A 91 -9.72 -11.83 1.21
N PHE A 92 -9.75 -12.99 1.84
CA PHE A 92 -10.39 -13.17 3.14
C PHE A 92 -9.32 -13.24 4.22
N ALA A 93 -9.56 -12.56 5.35
CA ALA A 93 -8.76 -12.67 6.55
C ALA A 93 -9.68 -12.81 7.76
N ARG A 94 -9.25 -13.60 8.75
CA ARG A 94 -10.06 -13.89 9.96
C ARG A 94 -11.46 -14.39 9.63
N GLY A 95 -11.62 -15.04 8.47
CA GLY A 95 -12.88 -15.53 7.98
C GLY A 95 -13.72 -14.58 7.13
N PHE A 96 -13.39 -13.29 7.03
CA PHE A 96 -14.24 -12.27 6.38
C PHE A 96 -13.52 -11.55 5.24
N LEU A 97 -14.28 -10.77 4.45
CA LEU A 97 -13.74 -10.02 3.33
C LEU A 97 -12.78 -8.93 3.82
N ALA A 98 -11.48 -9.07 3.57
CA ALA A 98 -10.46 -8.15 4.07
C ALA A 98 -9.87 -7.26 2.97
N SER A 99 -9.82 -7.74 1.73
CA SER A 99 -9.35 -6.96 0.58
C SER A 99 -10.19 -7.25 -0.65
N ALA A 100 -10.48 -6.21 -1.42
CA ALA A 100 -11.28 -6.28 -2.63
C ALA A 100 -10.94 -5.14 -3.59
N SER A 101 -11.14 -5.36 -4.89
CA SER A 101 -11.20 -4.30 -5.90
C SER A 101 -12.59 -4.29 -6.55
N LEU A 102 -13.26 -3.13 -6.55
CA LEU A 102 -14.66 -2.99 -6.94
C LEU A 102 -14.80 -2.12 -8.19
N ARG A 103 -15.76 -2.48 -9.06
CA ARG A 103 -16.17 -1.66 -10.21
C ARG A 103 -17.65 -1.32 -10.15
N LEU A 104 -17.94 -0.07 -9.82
CA LEU A 104 -19.32 0.42 -9.65
C LEU A 104 -19.82 1.05 -10.96
N ARG A 105 -20.31 0.21 -11.87
CA ARG A 105 -20.76 0.66 -13.20
C ARG A 105 -22.22 1.08 -13.25
N THR A 106 -23.03 0.54 -12.35
CA THR A 106 -24.48 0.71 -12.36
C THR A 106 -24.98 1.20 -11.00
N PRO A 107 -26.16 1.85 -10.92
CA PRO A 107 -26.80 2.16 -9.64
C PRO A 107 -26.98 0.93 -8.75
N HIS A 108 -27.28 -0.23 -9.36
CA HIS A 108 -27.39 -1.50 -8.64
C HIS A 108 -26.07 -1.90 -7.95
N HIS A 109 -24.92 -1.75 -8.61
CA HIS A 109 -23.62 -2.00 -7.96
C HIS A 109 -23.40 -1.08 -6.75
N ARG A 110 -23.81 0.19 -6.84
CA ARG A 110 -23.67 1.13 -5.72
C ARG A 110 -24.57 0.76 -4.53
N ALA A 111 -25.74 0.18 -4.81
CA ALA A 111 -26.63 -0.36 -3.78
C ALA A 111 -26.03 -1.60 -3.11
N LEU A 112 -25.50 -2.56 -3.89
CA LEU A 112 -24.82 -3.74 -3.35
C LEU A 112 -23.59 -3.38 -2.51
N ALA A 113 -22.87 -2.33 -2.87
CA ALA A 113 -21.73 -1.88 -2.08
C ALA A 113 -22.11 -1.24 -0.73
N ALA A 114 -23.41 -1.22 -0.38
CA ALA A 114 -23.89 -0.83 0.96
C ALA A 114 -23.99 -2.02 1.92
N ASP A 115 -23.66 -3.22 1.45
CA ASP A 115 -23.70 -4.43 2.25
C ASP A 115 -22.80 -4.31 3.50
N PRO A 116 -23.32 -4.64 4.69
CA PRO A 116 -22.54 -4.60 5.93
C PRO A 116 -21.25 -5.43 5.92
N MET A 117 -21.10 -6.42 5.03
CA MET A 117 -19.88 -7.22 4.93
C MET A 117 -18.63 -6.38 4.65
N PHE A 118 -18.80 -5.23 3.98
CA PHE A 118 -17.71 -4.29 3.71
C PHE A 118 -17.16 -3.59 4.96
N SER A 119 -17.79 -3.76 6.13
CA SER A 119 -17.25 -3.30 7.41
C SER A 119 -15.93 -3.94 7.79
N THR A 120 -15.71 -5.18 7.36
CA THR A 120 -14.47 -5.93 7.59
C THR A 120 -13.37 -5.64 6.57
N LEU A 121 -13.68 -4.81 5.56
CA LEU A 121 -12.77 -4.51 4.46
C LEU A 121 -11.66 -3.57 4.93
N ALA A 122 -10.44 -4.09 4.99
CA ALA A 122 -9.23 -3.35 5.36
C ALA A 122 -8.59 -2.62 4.18
N THR A 123 -8.67 -3.21 2.98
CA THR A 123 -8.10 -2.68 1.74
C THR A 123 -9.14 -2.64 0.63
N LEU A 124 -9.32 -1.48 0.01
CA LEU A 124 -10.28 -1.26 -1.07
C LEU A 124 -9.61 -0.68 -2.32
N GLY A 125 -9.64 -1.45 -3.40
CA GLY A 125 -9.40 -0.96 -4.76
C GLY A 125 -10.67 -0.34 -5.33
N CYS A 126 -10.73 0.98 -5.50
CA CYS A 126 -11.88 1.62 -6.14
C CYS A 126 -11.52 2.99 -6.72
N ALA A 127 -11.93 3.21 -7.97
CA ALA A 127 -11.83 4.52 -8.61
C ALA A 127 -12.92 5.50 -8.17
N ASP A 128 -13.94 5.09 -7.40
CA ASP A 128 -15.09 5.92 -7.00
C ASP A 128 -14.96 6.40 -5.54
N ALA A 129 -14.72 7.70 -5.36
CA ALA A 129 -14.57 8.32 -4.04
C ALA A 129 -15.80 8.16 -3.14
N HIS A 130 -17.02 8.09 -3.70
CA HIS A 130 -18.24 8.03 -2.90
C HIS A 130 -18.39 6.72 -2.12
N LEU A 131 -17.64 5.68 -2.49
CA LEU A 131 -17.66 4.42 -1.76
C LEU A 131 -16.92 4.51 -0.42
N VAL A 132 -15.81 5.24 -0.39
CA VAL A 132 -14.89 5.33 0.76
C VAL A 132 -15.51 6.04 1.96
N VAL A 133 -16.54 6.87 1.73
CA VAL A 133 -17.17 7.74 2.73
C VAL A 133 -18.23 7.03 3.58
N ARG A 134 -18.41 5.72 3.41
CA ARG A 134 -19.52 5.02 4.04
C ARG A 134 -19.23 4.73 5.52
N PRO A 135 -20.13 5.10 6.46
CA PRO A 135 -19.91 4.91 7.90
C PRO A 135 -19.67 3.46 8.34
N HIS A 136 -20.08 2.48 7.52
CA HIS A 136 -19.89 1.07 7.84
C HIS A 136 -18.49 0.55 7.51
N MET A 137 -17.65 1.24 6.72
CA MET A 137 -16.29 0.79 6.35
C MET A 137 -15.28 0.99 7.50
N ARG A 138 -15.57 0.40 8.65
CA ARG A 138 -14.85 0.63 9.92
C ARG A 138 -13.42 0.13 9.91
N SER A 139 -13.14 -0.99 9.23
CA SER A 139 -11.78 -1.52 9.12
C SER A 139 -10.94 -0.88 8.01
N LEU A 140 -11.51 0.01 7.19
CA LEU A 140 -10.82 0.50 5.99
C LEU A 140 -9.68 1.44 6.37
N HIS A 141 -8.46 1.03 6.02
CA HIS A 141 -7.25 1.82 6.26
C HIS A 141 -6.32 1.89 5.04
N SER A 142 -6.65 1.20 3.94
CA SER A 142 -5.87 1.23 2.71
C SER A 142 -6.76 1.37 1.48
N LEU A 143 -6.44 2.34 0.62
CA LEU A 143 -7.12 2.59 -0.65
C LEU A 143 -6.17 2.30 -1.81
N SER A 144 -6.66 1.67 -2.87
CA SER A 144 -5.93 1.45 -4.10
C SER A 144 -6.77 1.73 -5.33
N GLU A 145 -6.13 1.81 -6.50
CA GLU A 145 -6.78 2.16 -7.76
C GLU A 145 -7.52 3.53 -7.70
N LEU A 146 -7.08 4.43 -6.82
CA LEU A 146 -7.66 5.76 -6.74
C LEU A 146 -7.17 6.62 -7.91
N THR A 147 -8.10 7.20 -8.65
CA THR A 147 -7.75 8.24 -9.63
C THR A 147 -7.44 9.54 -8.91
N MET A 148 -6.71 10.44 -9.56
CA MET A 148 -6.44 11.77 -9.00
C MET A 148 -7.74 12.55 -8.75
N LYS A 149 -8.75 12.36 -9.60
CA LYS A 149 -10.09 12.95 -9.40
C LYS A 149 -10.72 12.52 -8.08
N SER A 150 -10.67 11.22 -7.79
CA SER A 150 -11.24 10.67 -6.56
C SER A 150 -10.40 11.02 -5.34
N PHE A 151 -9.08 11.04 -5.47
CA PHE A 151 -8.20 11.50 -4.40
C PHE A 151 -8.46 12.96 -4.01
N ALA A 152 -8.60 13.86 -4.99
CA ALA A 152 -8.96 15.26 -4.75
C ALA A 152 -10.34 15.39 -4.08
N ALA A 153 -11.34 14.64 -4.55
CA ALA A 153 -12.66 14.64 -3.94
C ALA A 153 -12.65 14.14 -2.48
N LEU A 154 -11.84 13.13 -2.17
CA LEU A 154 -11.66 12.66 -0.79
C LEU A 154 -10.97 13.71 0.07
N ALA A 155 -9.90 14.34 -0.43
CA ALA A 155 -9.15 15.37 0.31
C ALA A 155 -10.02 16.57 0.75
N GLU A 156 -11.13 16.83 0.09
CA GLU A 156 -12.06 17.92 0.44
C GLU A 156 -13.07 17.56 1.54
N LEU A 157 -13.12 16.30 1.96
CA LEU A 157 -14.08 15.86 2.98
C LEU A 157 -13.74 16.44 4.36
N PRO A 158 -14.75 16.88 5.15
CA PRO A 158 -14.53 17.62 6.39
C PRO A 158 -14.39 16.72 7.64
N PHE A 159 -14.11 15.42 7.48
CA PHE A 159 -14.00 14.46 8.58
C PHE A 159 -12.79 13.56 8.41
N GLU A 160 -12.36 12.93 9.50
CA GLU A 160 -11.23 12.01 9.51
C GLU A 160 -11.65 10.58 9.18
N LEU A 161 -10.78 9.86 8.50
CA LEU A 161 -10.85 8.41 8.35
C LEU A 161 -9.54 7.78 8.81
N ALA A 162 -9.57 6.49 9.13
CA ALA A 162 -8.38 5.71 9.50
C ALA A 162 -7.53 5.33 8.27
N ILE A 163 -7.52 6.14 7.20
CA ILE A 163 -6.76 5.84 5.98
C ILE A 163 -5.28 6.08 6.23
N GLU A 164 -4.51 5.00 6.23
CA GLU A 164 -3.06 5.00 6.42
C GLU A 164 -2.27 4.90 5.12
N SER A 165 -2.89 4.31 4.08
CA SER A 165 -2.23 4.01 2.81
C SER A 165 -3.12 4.34 1.63
N VAL A 166 -2.55 5.03 0.63
CA VAL A 166 -3.22 5.36 -0.64
C VAL A 166 -2.34 4.92 -1.79
N HIS A 167 -2.92 4.21 -2.76
CA HIS A 167 -2.29 3.89 -4.04
C HIS A 167 -3.07 4.57 -5.17
N LEU A 168 -2.47 5.61 -5.74
CA LEU A 168 -2.98 6.37 -6.87
C LEU A 168 -2.66 5.63 -8.17
N SER A 169 -3.71 5.30 -8.92
CA SER A 169 -3.57 4.85 -10.29
C SER A 169 -3.18 6.01 -11.19
N ASN A 170 -2.43 5.69 -12.24
CA ASN A 170 -2.22 6.63 -13.32
C ASN A 170 -3.57 6.98 -14.00
N GLY A 171 -3.75 8.24 -14.38
CA GLY A 171 -4.92 8.72 -15.12
C GLY A 171 -5.62 9.94 -14.51
N ASP A 172 -6.34 10.66 -15.36
CA ASP A 172 -7.14 11.85 -15.07
C ASP A 172 -6.38 13.03 -14.44
N TRP A 173 -5.05 13.06 -14.52
CA TRP A 173 -4.25 14.16 -13.97
C TRP A 173 -4.55 15.49 -14.68
N THR A 174 -4.87 16.53 -13.92
CA THR A 174 -5.03 17.90 -14.46
C THR A 174 -4.51 18.92 -13.45
N ALA A 175 -4.09 20.09 -13.94
CA ALA A 175 -3.67 21.20 -13.08
C ALA A 175 -4.78 21.66 -12.10
N ILE A 176 -6.05 21.51 -12.50
CA ILE A 176 -7.21 21.81 -11.65
C ILE A 176 -7.26 20.86 -10.46
N LEU A 177 -7.06 19.55 -10.67
CA LEU A 177 -7.07 18.57 -9.59
C LEU A 177 -5.85 18.72 -8.65
N ASP A 178 -4.69 19.07 -9.20
CA ASP A 178 -3.51 19.44 -8.41
C ASP A 178 -3.85 20.61 -7.47
N ALA A 179 -4.34 21.73 -8.01
CA ALA A 179 -4.69 22.92 -7.23
C ALA A 179 -5.69 22.59 -6.11
N ARG A 180 -6.68 21.73 -6.36
CA ARG A 180 -7.65 21.27 -5.35
C ARG A 180 -6.98 20.50 -4.21
N VAL A 181 -6.09 19.55 -4.52
CA VAL A 181 -5.39 18.78 -3.48
C VAL A 181 -4.50 19.68 -2.63
N ARG A 182 -3.79 20.64 -3.24
CA ARG A 182 -2.96 21.60 -2.50
C ARG A 182 -3.77 22.52 -1.59
N ALA A 183 -4.94 22.96 -2.05
CA ALA A 183 -5.82 23.86 -1.30
C ALA A 183 -6.59 23.15 -0.17
N ALA A 184 -6.74 21.83 -0.24
CA ALA A 184 -7.51 21.06 0.73
C ALA A 184 -6.80 20.92 2.09
N ALA A 185 -7.56 21.05 3.18
CA ALA A 185 -7.06 20.73 4.53
C ALA A 185 -6.92 19.20 4.78
N ALA A 186 -7.67 18.39 4.03
CA ALA A 186 -7.58 16.94 4.01
C ALA A 186 -7.62 16.24 5.38
N PRO A 187 -8.59 16.52 6.27
CA PRO A 187 -8.70 15.80 7.54
C PRO A 187 -8.93 14.30 7.33
N VAL A 188 -9.56 13.90 6.22
CA VAL A 188 -9.77 12.49 5.84
C VAL A 188 -8.46 11.67 5.83
N PHE A 189 -7.34 12.35 5.57
CA PHE A 189 -5.99 11.79 5.46
C PHE A 189 -5.09 12.19 6.64
N ALA A 190 -5.65 12.51 7.81
CA ALA A 190 -4.88 12.82 9.02
C ALA A 190 -3.93 11.66 9.41
N ASN A 191 -4.40 10.42 9.20
CA ASN A 191 -3.65 9.19 9.48
C ASN A 191 -2.81 8.68 8.30
N LEU A 192 -2.77 9.40 7.18
CA LEU A 192 -2.07 8.93 5.99
C LEU A 192 -0.56 8.91 6.25
N ARG A 193 0.05 7.73 6.08
CA ARG A 193 1.49 7.51 6.27
C ARG A 193 2.18 6.98 5.01
N ARG A 194 1.43 6.36 4.10
CA ARG A 194 1.95 5.73 2.89
C ARG A 194 1.24 6.26 1.66
N LEU A 195 2.00 6.73 0.70
CA LEU A 195 1.51 7.06 -0.64
C LEU A 195 2.26 6.21 -1.65
N HIS A 196 1.53 5.53 -2.52
CA HIS A 196 2.06 4.99 -3.76
C HIS A 196 1.40 5.76 -4.90
N ALA A 197 2.19 6.37 -5.77
CA ALA A 197 1.69 7.08 -6.94
C ALA A 197 2.44 6.59 -8.18
N ARG A 198 1.70 6.35 -9.27
CA ARG A 198 2.30 6.12 -10.58
C ARG A 198 2.23 7.42 -11.38
N LEU A 199 3.37 7.88 -11.88
CA LEU A 199 3.55 9.13 -12.60
C LEU A 199 4.04 8.84 -14.02
N ASP A 200 3.37 9.43 -15.00
CA ASP A 200 3.76 9.32 -16.41
C ASP A 200 4.82 10.36 -16.78
N ASP A 201 4.77 11.52 -16.14
CA ASP A 201 5.66 12.64 -16.39
C ASP A 201 6.34 13.07 -15.07
N PRO A 202 7.67 13.18 -15.02
CA PRO A 202 8.40 13.74 -13.88
C PRO A 202 7.88 15.09 -13.36
N VAL A 203 7.28 15.93 -14.22
CA VAL A 203 6.66 17.21 -13.82
C VAL A 203 5.46 16.99 -12.88
N GLN A 204 4.83 15.81 -12.94
CA GLN A 204 3.80 15.40 -12.00
C GLN A 204 4.36 15.08 -10.61
N VAL A 205 5.59 15.45 -10.25
CA VAL A 205 6.04 15.44 -8.85
C VAL A 205 5.77 16.78 -8.16
N ASP A 206 5.53 17.84 -8.93
CA ASP A 206 5.40 19.21 -8.41
C ASP A 206 4.23 19.37 -7.44
N TRP A 207 3.13 18.67 -7.68
CA TRP A 207 1.97 18.63 -6.79
C TRP A 207 2.31 18.06 -5.43
N LEU A 208 3.08 16.97 -5.41
CA LEU A 208 3.47 16.29 -4.20
C LEU A 208 4.33 17.24 -3.35
N LEU A 209 5.32 17.85 -3.99
CA LEU A 209 6.29 18.76 -3.36
C LEU A 209 5.65 20.01 -2.76
N GLY A 210 4.60 20.56 -3.38
CA GLY A 210 3.92 21.75 -2.85
C GLY A 210 2.51 21.47 -2.34
N SER A 211 2.25 20.25 -1.86
CA SER A 211 1.03 19.89 -1.13
C SER A 211 1.32 19.68 0.36
N TRP A 212 0.28 19.39 1.14
CA TRP A 212 0.39 19.01 2.54
C TRP A 212 0.94 17.59 2.76
N LEU A 213 1.09 16.78 1.71
CA LEU A 213 1.44 15.36 1.83
C LEU A 213 2.81 15.09 2.44
N PRO A 214 3.92 15.75 2.04
CA PRO A 214 5.24 15.45 2.57
C PRO A 214 5.34 15.63 4.09
N ALA A 215 4.59 16.57 4.66
CA ALA A 215 4.53 16.83 6.10
C ALA A 215 3.74 15.77 6.90
N ARG A 216 3.01 14.86 6.24
CA ARG A 216 2.20 13.83 6.88
C ARG A 216 2.67 12.41 6.59
N LEU A 217 3.26 12.20 5.42
CA LEU A 217 3.68 10.90 4.96
C LEU A 217 4.96 10.45 5.64
N ALA A 218 5.02 9.16 5.95
CA ALA A 218 6.24 8.47 6.36
C ALA A 218 6.94 7.83 5.17
N ARG A 219 6.19 7.36 4.16
CA ARG A 219 6.75 6.71 2.98
C ARG A 219 6.03 7.13 1.71
N ILE A 220 6.81 7.40 0.67
CA ILE A 220 6.33 7.69 -0.67
C ILE A 220 6.95 6.67 -1.63
N HIS A 221 6.13 6.01 -2.44
CA HIS A 221 6.56 5.17 -3.55
C HIS A 221 6.08 5.80 -4.84
N LEU A 222 6.99 6.17 -5.73
CA LEU A 222 6.73 6.77 -7.03
C LEU A 222 7.10 5.78 -8.13
N GLY A 223 6.11 5.25 -8.85
CA GLY A 223 6.37 4.53 -10.09
C GLY A 223 6.51 5.54 -11.23
N LEU A 224 7.71 5.73 -11.74
CA LEU A 224 7.93 6.48 -12.98
C LEU A 224 7.58 5.54 -14.15
N GLY A 225 6.98 6.06 -15.22
CA GLY A 225 6.57 5.27 -16.40
C GLY A 225 7.72 4.54 -17.12
N GLU A 226 7.67 4.41 -18.45
CA GLU A 226 8.71 3.68 -19.21
C GLU A 226 10.11 4.33 -19.17
N GLN A 227 10.28 5.43 -18.43
CA GLN A 227 11.58 6.03 -18.23
C GLN A 227 12.45 5.10 -17.37
N HIS A 228 13.65 4.79 -17.88
CA HIS A 228 14.62 3.92 -17.21
C HIS A 228 15.41 4.61 -16.09
N VAL A 229 15.39 5.95 -16.00
CA VAL A 229 16.25 6.71 -15.09
C VAL A 229 15.49 7.89 -14.48
N VAL A 230 15.61 8.06 -13.16
CA VAL A 230 15.12 9.25 -12.45
C VAL A 230 15.94 10.47 -12.91
N PRO A 231 15.32 11.51 -13.51
CA PRO A 231 16.06 12.70 -13.93
C PRO A 231 16.74 13.39 -12.72
N ARG A 232 17.96 13.90 -12.90
CA ARG A 232 18.70 14.59 -11.82
C ARG A 232 17.93 15.72 -11.16
N PRO A 233 17.26 16.62 -11.91
CA PRO A 233 16.47 17.68 -11.28
C PRO A 233 15.37 17.13 -10.39
N LEU A 234 14.78 15.99 -10.76
CA LEU A 234 13.78 15.32 -9.94
C LEU A 234 14.42 14.71 -8.68
N ALA A 235 15.53 13.97 -8.82
CA ALA A 235 16.23 13.38 -7.68
C ALA A 235 16.63 14.43 -6.64
N ALA A 236 17.19 15.56 -7.07
CA ALA A 236 17.57 16.67 -6.19
C ALA A 236 16.37 17.24 -5.42
N ARG A 237 15.20 17.38 -6.08
CA ARG A 237 13.98 17.89 -5.45
C ARG A 237 13.37 16.91 -4.46
N LEU A 238 13.36 15.61 -4.78
CA LEU A 238 12.88 14.57 -3.87
C LEU A 238 13.75 14.47 -2.63
N MET A 239 15.06 14.58 -2.80
CA MET A 239 16.01 14.62 -1.70
C MET A 239 15.81 15.85 -0.80
N ALA A 240 15.65 17.03 -1.40
CA ALA A 240 15.32 18.25 -0.66
C ALA A 240 14.01 18.10 0.12
N MET A 241 13.00 17.44 -0.45
CA MET A 241 11.75 17.12 0.24
C MET A 241 11.97 16.20 1.45
N VAL A 242 12.74 15.12 1.33
CA VAL A 242 13.05 14.24 2.48
C VAL A 242 13.74 15.01 3.59
N LEU A 243 14.72 15.86 3.25
CA LEU A 243 15.43 16.69 4.24
C LEU A 243 14.52 17.73 4.92
N ALA A 244 13.56 18.30 4.18
CA ALA A 244 12.66 19.32 4.69
C ALA A 244 11.54 18.78 5.60
N HIS A 245 11.26 17.47 5.56
CA HIS A 245 10.11 16.88 6.23
C HIS A 245 10.52 15.72 7.14
N PRO A 246 10.71 15.95 8.46
CA PRO A 246 11.17 14.92 9.40
C PRO A 246 10.23 13.71 9.56
N THR A 247 8.96 13.86 9.18
CA THR A 247 8.01 12.74 9.17
C THR A 247 8.30 11.76 8.05
N LEU A 248 8.93 12.21 6.96
CA LEU A 248 9.14 11.47 5.73
C LEU A 248 10.40 10.60 5.82
N VAL A 249 10.20 9.37 6.30
CA VAL A 249 11.27 8.37 6.47
C VAL A 249 11.88 7.95 5.14
N SER A 250 11.07 7.76 4.09
CA SER A 250 11.61 7.32 2.80
C SER A 250 10.80 7.73 1.58
N VAL A 251 11.51 8.00 0.48
CA VAL A 251 10.94 8.15 -0.85
C VAL A 251 11.60 7.12 -1.77
N THR A 252 10.83 6.20 -2.33
CA THR A 252 11.30 5.24 -3.33
C THR A 252 10.75 5.61 -4.69
N CYS A 253 11.61 5.85 -5.67
CA CYS A 253 11.25 5.93 -7.08
C CYS A 253 11.56 4.59 -7.75
N VAL A 254 10.59 4.00 -8.43
CA VAL A 254 10.74 2.78 -9.22
C VAL A 254 10.65 3.17 -10.69
N ALA A 255 11.65 2.78 -11.47
CA ALA A 255 11.73 2.98 -12.91
C ALA A 255 11.92 1.63 -13.61
N VAL A 256 11.78 1.58 -14.93
CA VAL A 256 12.00 0.32 -15.67
C VAL A 256 13.47 -0.08 -15.56
N GLY A 257 13.75 -1.21 -14.89
CA GLY A 257 15.10 -1.74 -14.70
C GLY A 257 15.76 -1.36 -13.37
N GLY A 258 15.11 -0.59 -12.49
CA GLY A 258 15.71 -0.26 -11.20
C GLY A 258 14.84 0.56 -10.26
N SER A 259 15.34 0.81 -9.05
CA SER A 259 14.70 1.72 -8.11
C SER A 259 15.73 2.60 -7.40
N CYS A 260 15.33 3.80 -6.99
CA CYS A 260 16.14 4.73 -6.21
C CYS A 260 15.37 5.09 -4.94
N THR A 261 15.93 4.80 -3.77
CA THR A 261 15.29 5.06 -2.47
C THR A 261 16.10 6.06 -1.68
N PHE A 262 15.50 7.20 -1.37
CA PHE A 262 16.00 8.22 -0.46
C PHE A 262 15.47 7.90 0.94
N VAL A 263 16.34 7.66 1.92
CA VAL A 263 15.98 7.30 3.30
C VAL A 263 16.56 8.31 4.26
N GLN A 264 15.78 8.78 5.22
CA GLN A 264 16.30 9.53 6.36
C GLN A 264 16.76 8.51 7.44
N PRO A 265 18.07 8.42 7.74
CA PRO A 265 18.56 7.51 8.77
C PRO A 265 18.06 7.92 10.15
N GLN A 266 17.54 6.96 10.93
CA GLN A 266 17.06 7.24 12.29
C GLN A 266 18.19 7.81 13.16
N GLY A 267 17.93 8.95 13.81
CA GLY A 267 18.88 9.58 14.72
C GLY A 267 20.09 10.24 14.03
N ARG A 268 20.12 10.34 12.70
CA ARG A 268 21.16 11.06 11.95
C ARG A 268 20.53 12.11 11.05
N ARG A 269 21.21 13.24 10.89
CA ARG A 269 20.88 14.21 9.85
C ARG A 269 21.54 13.75 8.55
N GLY A 270 20.74 13.57 7.51
CA GLY A 270 21.24 13.11 6.21
C GLY A 270 20.19 12.38 5.40
N VAL A 271 20.56 12.00 4.18
CA VAL A 271 19.76 11.12 3.31
C VAL A 271 20.67 10.05 2.75
N VAL A 272 20.24 8.80 2.86
CA VAL A 272 20.83 7.65 2.21
C VAL A 272 20.10 7.41 0.90
N VAL A 273 20.79 7.49 -0.24
CA VAL A 273 20.23 7.21 -1.56
C VAL A 273 20.67 5.82 -1.99
N ARG A 274 19.75 4.85 -1.93
CA ARG A 274 19.99 3.47 -2.39
C ARG A 274 19.45 3.27 -3.78
N MET A 275 20.33 2.92 -4.71
CA MET A 275 19.97 2.59 -6.08
C MET A 275 20.04 1.09 -6.29
N TRP A 276 19.04 0.56 -6.99
CA TRP A 276 18.87 -0.86 -7.25
C TRP A 276 18.73 -1.10 -8.75
N HIS A 277 19.28 -2.20 -9.25
CA HIS A 277 19.04 -2.71 -10.61
C HIS A 277 18.73 -4.21 -10.52
N GLY A 278 17.52 -4.61 -10.93
CA GLY A 278 17.01 -5.94 -10.59
C GLY A 278 16.93 -6.15 -9.07
N ASP A 279 17.48 -7.26 -8.59
CA ASP A 279 17.50 -7.62 -7.16
C ASP A 279 18.73 -7.11 -6.40
N GLY A 280 19.67 -6.46 -7.07
CA GLY A 280 20.93 -6.03 -6.46
C GLY A 280 20.99 -4.52 -6.19
N LEU A 281 21.64 -4.17 -5.08
CA LEU A 281 22.03 -2.80 -4.75
C LEU A 281 23.19 -2.38 -5.66
N LEU A 282 22.95 -1.35 -6.48
CA LEU A 282 23.93 -0.81 -7.42
C LEU A 282 24.85 0.22 -6.75
N ALA A 283 24.29 1.03 -5.85
CA ALA A 283 25.01 2.10 -5.15
C ALA A 283 24.22 2.59 -3.93
N SER A 284 24.92 3.03 -2.89
CA SER A 284 24.39 3.79 -1.75
C SER A 284 25.14 5.11 -1.65
N LEU A 285 24.45 6.25 -1.63
CA LEU A 285 25.06 7.54 -1.34
C LEU A 285 24.61 8.02 0.05
N ASP A 286 25.56 8.26 0.93
CA ASP A 286 25.30 8.84 2.24
C ASP A 286 25.66 10.33 2.23
N GLY A 287 24.66 11.19 2.33
CA GLY A 287 24.85 12.62 2.54
C GLY A 287 24.80 12.94 4.03
N VAL A 288 25.94 13.37 4.61
CA VAL A 288 26.03 13.80 6.01
C VAL A 288 26.16 15.32 6.05
N ASP A 289 25.21 15.99 6.71
CA ASP A 289 25.30 17.36 7.24
C ASP A 289 25.99 18.44 6.38
N GLY A 290 25.83 18.41 5.05
CA GLY A 290 26.33 19.46 4.16
C GLY A 290 27.85 19.50 3.96
N THR A 291 28.58 18.46 4.41
CA THR A 291 30.05 18.37 4.30
C THR A 291 30.55 17.56 3.11
N GLY A 292 29.66 16.95 2.33
CA GLY A 292 30.02 16.14 1.16
C GLY A 292 29.13 14.91 1.01
N TRP A 293 29.25 14.23 -0.12
CA TRP A 293 28.56 12.96 -0.40
C TRP A 293 29.57 11.82 -0.38
N HIS A 294 29.30 10.79 0.43
CA HIS A 294 30.02 9.54 0.35
C HIS A 294 29.25 8.59 -0.57
N LEU A 295 29.82 8.28 -1.74
CA LEU A 295 29.28 7.26 -2.64
C LEU A 295 29.94 5.92 -2.32
N GLN A 296 29.15 4.99 -1.81
CA GLN A 296 29.50 3.58 -1.70
C GLN A 296 28.88 2.83 -2.89
N ILE A 297 29.72 2.34 -3.82
CA ILE A 297 29.26 1.46 -4.90
C ILE A 297 29.55 0.03 -4.47
N GLU A 298 28.51 -0.80 -4.36
CA GLU A 298 28.67 -2.24 -4.24
C GLU A 298 28.55 -2.85 -5.64
N THR A 299 29.66 -3.38 -6.16
CA THR A 299 29.62 -4.14 -7.42
C THR A 299 28.97 -5.50 -7.17
N LEU A 300 27.81 -5.70 -7.79
CA LEU A 300 27.07 -6.96 -7.71
C LEU A 300 27.73 -8.04 -8.57
N PRO A 301 27.81 -9.29 -8.09
CA PRO A 301 28.23 -10.41 -8.93
C PRO A 301 27.32 -10.52 -10.17
N GLY A 302 27.92 -10.49 -11.37
CA GLY A 302 27.19 -10.62 -12.64
C GLY A 302 26.84 -9.32 -13.37
N ILE A 303 27.26 -8.16 -12.86
CA ILE A 303 27.23 -6.90 -13.62
C ILE A 303 28.64 -6.63 -14.18
N ASP A 304 28.84 -6.87 -15.49
CA ASP A 304 30.12 -6.63 -16.18
C ASP A 304 30.47 -5.14 -16.37
N THR A 305 29.62 -4.23 -15.87
CA THR A 305 29.89 -2.79 -15.95
C THR A 305 30.86 -2.38 -14.85
N PRO A 306 32.07 -1.89 -15.19
CA PRO A 306 33.05 -1.50 -14.19
C PRO A 306 32.53 -0.41 -13.24
N ALA A 307 32.92 -0.46 -11.96
CA ALA A 307 32.53 0.52 -10.94
C ALA A 307 32.81 1.97 -11.38
N HIS A 308 33.89 2.24 -12.10
CA HIS A 308 34.20 3.59 -12.62
C HIS A 308 33.25 4.05 -13.74
N GLN A 309 32.66 3.15 -14.52
CA GLN A 309 31.66 3.49 -15.53
C GLN A 309 30.29 3.72 -14.90
N LEU A 310 29.96 2.96 -13.84
CA LEU A 310 28.84 3.26 -12.96
C LEU A 310 29.04 4.63 -12.30
N ALA A 311 30.20 4.87 -11.69
CA ALA A 311 30.62 6.17 -11.15
C ALA A 311 30.57 7.30 -12.18
N ALA A 312 30.94 7.07 -13.45
CA ALA A 312 30.84 8.07 -14.50
C ALA A 312 29.39 8.42 -14.86
N ARG A 313 28.45 7.48 -14.74
CA ARG A 313 27.01 7.78 -14.79
C ARG A 313 26.55 8.62 -13.59
N PHE A 314 27.31 8.58 -12.49
CA PHE A 314 27.11 9.35 -11.25
C PHE A 314 27.94 10.65 -11.15
N ALA A 315 28.97 10.87 -11.98
CA ALA A 315 30.00 11.93 -11.92
C ALA A 315 29.49 13.35 -12.26
N THR A 316 28.23 13.58 -11.96
CA THR A 316 27.44 14.76 -12.29
C THR A 316 26.67 15.30 -11.11
N PHE A 317 26.86 14.68 -9.94
CA PHE A 317 26.74 15.34 -8.65
C PHE A 317 28.10 16.02 -8.42
N GLU A 318 28.10 17.34 -8.17
CA GLU A 318 29.29 18.21 -8.29
C GLU A 318 30.47 17.92 -7.34
N SER A 319 30.36 16.92 -6.47
CA SER A 319 31.50 16.29 -5.79
C SER A 319 31.10 14.89 -5.33
N VAL A 320 31.74 13.88 -5.89
CA VAL A 320 31.65 12.49 -5.43
C VAL A 320 33.07 12.09 -5.05
N GLU A 321 33.36 12.02 -3.75
CA GLU A 321 34.59 11.35 -3.29
C GLU A 321 34.33 9.84 -3.33
N VAL A 322 35.00 9.17 -4.26
CA VAL A 322 34.99 7.71 -4.35
C VAL A 322 36.01 7.19 -3.34
N GLY A 323 35.53 6.71 -2.19
CA GLY A 323 36.37 5.95 -1.26
C GLY A 323 36.46 4.50 -1.72
N GLU A 324 37.68 4.01 -2.02
CA GLU A 324 37.90 2.57 -2.10
C GLU A 324 37.82 1.97 -0.69
N ILE A 325 36.85 1.07 -0.47
CA ILE A 325 36.81 0.24 0.73
C ILE A 325 37.89 -0.83 0.53
N SER A 326 39.01 -0.69 1.21
CA SER A 326 39.91 -1.82 1.44
C SER A 326 39.26 -2.73 2.49
N ASP A 327 39.23 -4.02 2.19
CA ASP A 327 38.67 -5.13 2.95
C ASP A 327 38.41 -4.84 4.45
N LEU A 328 37.16 -4.57 4.79
CA LEU A 328 36.66 -4.81 6.15
C LEU A 328 36.60 -6.32 6.33
N THR A 329 37.62 -6.85 6.98
CA THR A 329 37.60 -8.20 7.54
C THR A 329 36.63 -8.21 8.72
N ASP A 330 35.79 -9.24 8.77
CA ASP A 330 34.80 -9.50 9.81
C ASP A 330 35.44 -9.45 11.21
N ASP A 331 34.87 -8.62 12.10
CA ASP A 331 34.84 -8.79 13.56
C ASP A 331 33.48 -8.36 14.11
#